data_AF-A0A952LGJ9-F1
#
_entry.id   AF-A0A952LGJ9-F1
#
_cell.length_a   1.000
_cell.length_b   1.000
_cell.length_c   1.000
_cell.angle_alpha   90.00
_cell.angle_beta   90.00
_cell.angle_gamma   90.00
#
_symmetry.space_group_name_H-M   'P 1'
#
loop_
_entity.id
_entity.type
_entity.pdbx_description
1 polymer ?
#
loop_
_entity_poly.entity_id
_entity_poly.type
_entity_poly.pdbx_seq_one_letter_code
_entity_poly.pdbx_strand_id
1 'polypeptide(L)'
;MRRLRRGSREAEVDPFYDMLFNLLIGFVFCFIVALLAMNPRATKAGDVPSKAEYLINVAWPDNSPDDIDTWVQDPGGNLVWFRQREAGLMYLDRDDRGDANAATIINGQRIQSPFRQEVVSLRGVVPGEHVVNVQYYQSNDGQPVPVTVTVIKVNPRADVVFYGTVKLARKGDEATAVRFTLLPDGSVTNVNTLPKSLMQRQP
;
A
#
# COMPACT_ATOMS: atom_id res chain seq x y z
N MET A 1 2.87 58.98 71.85
CA MET A 1 2.87 58.62 70.41
C MET A 1 1.83 57.52 70.17
N ARG A 2 0.75 57.80 69.43
CA ARG A 2 -0.33 56.84 69.14
C ARG A 2 -0.22 56.45 67.65
N ARG A 3 0.25 55.23 67.34
CA ARG A 3 0.31 54.70 65.97
C ARG A 3 -1.10 54.32 65.50
N LEU A 4 -1.58 54.98 64.45
CA LEU A 4 -2.78 54.55 63.72
C LEU A 4 -2.44 53.30 62.91
N ARG A 5 -3.15 52.20 63.20
CA ARG A 5 -3.06 50.95 62.44
C ARG A 5 -3.98 51.08 61.23
N ARG A 6 -3.40 51.25 60.04
CA ARG A 6 -4.12 51.31 58.77
C ARG A 6 -4.56 49.89 58.42
N GLY A 7 -5.87 49.61 58.48
CA GLY A 7 -6.42 48.33 58.04
C GLY A 7 -6.21 48.18 56.54
N SER A 8 -5.60 47.07 56.12
CA SER A 8 -5.56 46.66 54.72
C SER A 8 -6.99 46.33 54.31
N ARG A 9 -7.50 46.98 53.25
CA ARG A 9 -8.74 46.53 52.60
C ARG A 9 -8.38 45.25 51.86
N GLU A 10 -8.90 44.11 52.31
CA GLU A 10 -8.90 42.90 51.50
C GLU A 10 -9.68 43.20 50.22
N ALA A 11 -9.13 42.79 49.07
CA ALA A 11 -9.82 42.96 47.80
C ALA A 11 -11.08 42.09 47.86
N GLU A 12 -12.25 42.74 47.87
CA GLU A 12 -13.54 42.08 47.80
C GLU A 12 -13.60 41.36 46.44
N VAL A 13 -13.43 40.05 46.47
CA VAL A 13 -13.57 39.21 45.28
C VAL A 13 -15.07 39.06 45.04
N ASP A 14 -15.57 39.67 43.98
CA ASP A 14 -16.98 39.59 43.62
C ASP A 14 -17.32 38.14 43.27
N PRO A 15 -18.25 37.49 44.01
CA PRO A 15 -18.69 36.13 43.71
C PRO A 15 -19.19 35.98 42.28
N PHE A 16 -19.70 37.05 41.67
CA PHE A 16 -20.13 37.05 40.27
C PHE A 16 -18.96 36.89 39.30
N TYR A 17 -17.83 37.58 39.55
CA TYR A 17 -16.62 37.41 38.73
C TYR A 17 -16.04 36.01 38.89
N ASP A 18 -16.04 35.46 40.11
CA ASP A 18 -15.58 34.09 40.36
C ASP A 18 -16.47 33.04 39.68
N MET A 19 -17.79 33.20 39.72
CA MET A 19 -18.73 32.31 39.04
C MET A 19 -18.58 32.40 37.51
N LEU A 20 -18.45 33.62 36.98
CA LEU A 20 -18.28 33.84 35.54
C LEU A 20 -16.95 33.25 35.03
N PHE A 21 -15.87 33.40 35.79
CA PHE A 21 -14.54 32.90 35.40
C PHE A 21 -14.49 31.37 35.45
N ASN A 22 -15.08 30.76 36.48
CA ASN A 22 -15.17 29.29 36.57
C ASN A 22 -16.01 28.69 35.44
N LEU A 23 -17.13 29.34 35.07
CA LEU A 23 -17.93 28.92 33.92
C LEU A 23 -17.15 29.01 32.61
N LEU A 24 -16.38 30.09 32.41
CA LEU A 24 -15.55 30.27 31.22
C LEU A 24 -14.44 29.22 31.13
N ILE A 25 -13.75 28.92 32.24
CA ILE A 25 -12.72 27.87 32.30
C ILE A 25 -13.34 26.52 31.93
N GLY A 26 -14.51 26.20 32.50
CA GLY A 26 -15.22 24.95 32.18
C GLY A 26 -15.58 24.85 30.70
N PHE A 27 -16.09 25.93 30.11
CA PHE A 27 -16.41 25.99 28.68
C PHE A 27 -15.19 25.80 27.77
N VAL A 28 -14.08 26.49 28.07
CA VAL A 28 -12.82 26.35 27.33
C VAL A 28 -12.25 24.93 27.48
N PHE A 29 -12.33 24.36 28.68
CA PHE A 29 -11.89 23.00 28.95
C PHE A 29 -12.67 21.97 28.14
N CYS A 30 -14.00 22.11 28.03
CA CYS A 30 -14.82 21.28 27.16
C CYS A 30 -14.39 21.35 25.69
N PHE A 31 -13.99 22.53 25.19
CA PHE A 31 -13.44 22.68 23.84
C PHE A 31 -12.10 21.96 23.67
N ILE A 32 -11.21 22.03 24.65
CA ILE A 32 -9.92 21.31 24.62
C ILE A 32 -10.16 19.80 24.59
N VAL A 33 -11.05 19.28 25.46
CA VAL A 33 -11.42 17.86 25.47
C VAL A 33 -12.07 17.46 24.14
N ALA A 34 -12.97 18.29 23.59
CA ALA A 34 -13.59 18.03 22.30
C ALA A 34 -12.57 18.00 21.15
N LEU A 35 -11.60 18.92 21.12
CA LEU A 35 -10.54 18.94 20.12
C LEU A 35 -9.57 17.75 20.25
N LEU A 36 -9.27 17.31 21.47
CA LEU A 36 -8.45 16.12 21.71
C LEU A 36 -9.22 14.81 21.41
N ALA A 37 -10.52 14.77 21.68
CA ALA A 37 -11.40 13.65 21.35
C ALA A 37 -11.75 13.61 19.85
N MET A 38 -11.69 14.77 19.17
CA MET A 38 -11.77 14.86 17.72
C MET A 38 -10.49 14.27 17.15
N ASN A 39 -10.53 12.97 16.86
CA ASN A 39 -9.51 12.27 16.09
C ASN A 39 -9.87 12.43 14.61
N PRO A 40 -9.27 13.37 13.85
CA PRO A 40 -9.53 13.48 12.43
C PRO A 40 -8.77 12.33 11.75
N ARG A 41 -9.32 11.11 11.83
CA ARG A 41 -8.96 10.09 10.85
C ARG A 41 -9.41 10.66 9.52
N ALA A 42 -8.43 11.01 8.70
CA ALA A 42 -8.59 11.62 7.40
C ALA A 42 -9.61 10.87 6.55
N THR A 43 -10.88 11.26 6.63
CA THR A 43 -11.86 10.95 5.61
C THR A 43 -11.59 11.93 4.48
N LYS A 44 -10.56 11.61 3.68
CA LYS A 44 -10.50 12.10 2.30
C LYS A 44 -11.74 11.53 1.62
N ALA A 45 -12.79 12.34 1.56
CA ALA A 45 -13.95 12.08 0.73
C ALA A 45 -13.46 12.05 -0.73
N GLY A 46 -13.40 10.87 -1.34
CA GLY A 46 -13.02 10.74 -2.76
C GLY A 46 -12.42 9.39 -3.16
N ASP A 47 -11.74 8.68 -2.27
CA ASP A 47 -11.31 7.30 -2.54
C ASP A 47 -12.23 6.38 -1.75
N VAL A 48 -13.08 5.60 -2.43
CA VAL A 48 -13.43 4.30 -1.88
C VAL A 48 -12.08 3.61 -1.73
N PRO A 49 -11.53 3.38 -0.51
CA PRO A 49 -10.28 2.65 -0.43
C PRO A 49 -10.62 1.29 -1.03
N SER A 50 -10.07 1.00 -2.22
CA SER A 50 -9.90 -0.37 -2.65
C SER A 50 -9.27 -1.06 -1.46
N LYS A 51 -10.05 -1.87 -0.74
CA LYS A 51 -9.61 -2.50 0.50
C LYS A 51 -8.65 -3.61 0.11
N ALA A 52 -7.44 -3.24 -0.26
CA ALA A 52 -6.32 -4.15 -0.40
C ALA A 52 -5.83 -4.49 1.01
N GLU A 53 -5.60 -5.76 1.27
CA GLU A 53 -4.86 -6.23 2.45
C GLU A 53 -3.36 -6.28 2.11
N TYR A 54 -3.05 -6.65 0.86
CA TYR A 54 -1.68 -6.73 0.32
C TYR A 54 -1.58 -6.14 -1.08
N LEU A 55 -0.42 -5.58 -1.38
CA LEU A 55 0.02 -5.21 -2.71
C LEU A 55 1.27 -5.99 -3.08
N ILE A 56 1.30 -6.53 -4.28
CA ILE A 56 2.45 -7.18 -4.90
C ILE A 56 2.88 -6.26 -6.04
N ASN A 57 4.02 -5.61 -5.88
CA ASN A 57 4.61 -4.75 -6.89
C ASN A 57 5.75 -5.49 -7.58
N VAL A 58 5.69 -5.56 -8.90
CA VAL A 58 6.72 -6.15 -9.77
C VAL A 58 7.24 -5.04 -10.66
N ALA A 59 8.53 -4.72 -10.56
CA ALA A 59 9.15 -3.65 -11.33
C ALA A 59 10.44 -4.12 -11.99
N TRP A 60 10.75 -3.59 -13.18
CA TRP A 60 11.99 -3.85 -13.90
C TRP A 60 12.59 -2.51 -14.39
N PRO A 61 13.79 -2.49 -15.00
CA PRO A 61 14.47 -1.23 -15.31
C PRO A 61 13.59 -0.27 -16.10
N ASP A 62 13.58 0.99 -15.66
CA ASP A 62 12.85 2.06 -16.34
C ASP A 62 13.30 2.17 -17.80
N ASN A 63 12.35 2.48 -18.68
CA ASN A 63 12.52 2.54 -20.13
C ASN A 63 12.98 1.22 -20.77
N SER A 64 12.95 0.10 -20.05
CA SER A 64 13.15 -1.20 -20.68
C SER A 64 12.12 -1.39 -21.81
N PRO A 65 12.55 -1.88 -22.98
CA PRO A 65 11.64 -2.15 -24.09
C PRO A 65 10.87 -3.46 -23.87
N ASP A 66 11.25 -4.24 -22.87
CA ASP A 66 10.77 -5.60 -22.63
C ASP A 66 9.45 -5.65 -21.85
N ASP A 67 8.75 -6.77 -22.03
CA ASP A 67 7.48 -7.09 -21.40
C ASP A 67 7.67 -8.21 -20.37
N ILE A 68 7.43 -7.87 -19.10
CA ILE A 68 7.55 -8.79 -17.97
C ILE A 68 6.16 -8.97 -17.36
N ASP A 69 5.69 -10.21 -17.37
CA ASP A 69 4.39 -10.58 -16.84
C ASP A 69 4.49 -11.09 -15.41
N THR A 70 3.54 -10.69 -14.59
CA THR A 70 3.35 -11.17 -13.22
C THR A 70 2.29 -12.27 -13.18
N TRP A 71 2.60 -13.33 -12.45
CA TRP A 71 1.69 -14.44 -12.19
C TRP A 71 1.52 -14.60 -10.68
N VAL A 72 0.27 -14.54 -10.19
CA VAL A 72 -0.03 -14.73 -8.76
C VAL A 72 -1.06 -15.81 -8.59
N GLN A 73 -0.72 -16.84 -7.81
CA GLN A 73 -1.63 -17.92 -7.42
C GLN A 73 -2.02 -17.81 -5.94
N ASP A 74 -3.30 -17.98 -5.64
CA ASP A 74 -3.83 -18.07 -4.28
C ASP A 74 -3.91 -19.53 -3.78
N PRO A 75 -4.22 -19.75 -2.50
CA PRO A 75 -4.32 -21.10 -1.92
C PRO A 75 -5.43 -21.97 -2.53
N GLY A 76 -6.45 -21.35 -3.13
CA GLY A 76 -7.54 -22.02 -3.84
C GLY A 76 -7.18 -22.44 -5.26
N GLY A 77 -5.97 -22.12 -5.73
CA GLY A 77 -5.52 -22.38 -7.09
C GLY A 77 -6.00 -21.35 -8.11
N ASN A 78 -6.66 -20.26 -7.67
CA ASN A 78 -7.00 -19.15 -8.55
C ASN A 78 -5.72 -18.46 -9.02
N LEU A 79 -5.66 -18.10 -10.30
CA LEU A 79 -4.46 -17.57 -10.93
C LEU A 79 -4.78 -16.23 -11.61
N VAL A 80 -4.01 -15.20 -11.25
CA VAL A 80 -4.05 -13.89 -11.91
C VAL A 80 -2.82 -13.71 -12.79
N TRP A 81 -3.04 -13.22 -14.01
CA TRP A 81 -2.05 -12.90 -15.04
C TRP A 81 -2.68 -12.03 -16.14
N PHE A 82 -1.92 -11.54 -17.13
CA PHE A 82 -2.41 -10.53 -18.07
C PHE A 82 -3.73 -10.89 -18.82
N ARG A 83 -4.00 -12.17 -19.09
CA ARG A 83 -5.26 -12.62 -19.72
C ARG A 83 -6.40 -12.86 -18.74
N GLN A 84 -6.09 -13.09 -17.46
CA GLN A 84 -7.06 -13.25 -16.39
C GLN A 84 -6.69 -12.29 -15.25
N ARG A 85 -7.13 -11.04 -15.40
CA ARG A 85 -6.77 -9.95 -14.48
C ARG A 85 -7.46 -10.04 -13.13
N GLU A 86 -8.48 -10.89 -12.99
CA GLU A 86 -9.22 -11.08 -11.75
C GLU A 86 -9.45 -12.57 -11.50
N ALA A 87 -9.10 -13.05 -10.31
CA ALA A 87 -9.37 -14.42 -9.87
C ALA A 87 -9.38 -14.49 -8.34
N GLY A 88 -10.39 -15.14 -7.75
CA GLY A 88 -10.56 -15.15 -6.30
C GLY A 88 -10.71 -13.74 -5.73
N LEU A 89 -9.84 -13.36 -4.79
CA LEU A 89 -9.77 -12.01 -4.21
C LEU A 89 -8.54 -11.23 -4.73
N MET A 90 -7.98 -11.63 -5.87
CA MET A 90 -6.79 -11.04 -6.45
C MET A 90 -7.12 -10.26 -7.72
N TYR A 91 -6.46 -9.11 -7.91
CA TYR A 91 -6.69 -8.21 -9.03
C TYR A 91 -5.35 -7.71 -9.58
N LEU A 92 -5.09 -7.88 -10.87
CA LEU A 92 -4.00 -7.22 -11.59
C LEU A 92 -4.44 -5.79 -11.92
N ASP A 93 -4.14 -4.87 -11.01
CA ASP A 93 -4.57 -3.47 -11.09
C ASP A 93 -3.80 -2.70 -12.17
N ARG A 94 -2.55 -3.09 -12.45
CA ARG A 94 -1.71 -2.51 -13.52
C ARG A 94 -0.98 -3.60 -14.30
N ASP A 95 -1.15 -3.57 -15.62
CA ASP A 95 -0.49 -4.39 -16.65
C ASP A 95 0.31 -3.41 -17.55
N ASP A 96 1.63 -3.63 -17.69
CA ASP A 96 2.55 -2.77 -18.44
C ASP A 96 3.26 -3.56 -19.55
N ARG A 97 2.79 -3.39 -20.78
CA ARG A 97 3.23 -4.14 -21.97
C ARG A 97 4.50 -3.60 -22.64
N GLY A 98 5.40 -2.97 -21.88
CA GLY A 98 6.60 -2.36 -22.43
C GLY A 98 6.29 -1.23 -23.44
N ASP A 99 7.02 -1.18 -24.56
CA ASP A 99 6.87 -0.13 -25.58
C ASP A 99 5.55 -0.17 -26.36
N ALA A 100 4.77 -1.25 -26.22
CA ALA A 100 3.59 -1.47 -27.03
C ALA A 100 2.44 -0.48 -26.77
N ASN A 101 2.43 0.28 -25.66
CA ASN A 101 1.32 1.22 -25.36
C ASN A 101 1.65 2.47 -24.49
N ALA A 102 2.91 2.77 -24.21
CA ALA A 102 3.23 3.85 -23.27
C ALA A 102 3.33 5.22 -23.96
N ALA A 103 2.27 5.74 -24.57
CA ALA A 103 2.28 7.09 -25.12
C ALA A 103 0.95 7.79 -24.85
N THR A 104 0.93 8.62 -23.80
CA THR A 104 -0.20 9.51 -23.55
C THR A 104 0.10 10.87 -24.16
N ILE A 105 -0.85 11.40 -24.94
CA ILE A 105 -0.75 12.75 -25.47
C ILE A 105 -1.26 13.70 -24.38
N ILE A 106 -0.36 14.49 -23.81
CA ILE A 106 -0.71 15.57 -22.87
C ILE A 106 -0.28 16.87 -23.56
N ASN A 107 -1.24 17.78 -23.81
CA ASN A 107 -0.99 19.06 -24.49
C ASN A 107 -0.30 18.94 -25.86
N GLY A 108 -0.61 17.90 -26.64
CA GLY A 108 0.00 17.67 -27.96
C GLY A 108 1.41 17.08 -27.93
N GLN A 109 1.98 16.85 -26.74
CA GLN A 109 3.26 16.17 -26.57
C GLN A 109 3.03 14.69 -26.21
N ARG A 110 3.72 13.80 -26.93
CA ARG A 110 3.74 12.37 -26.64
C ARG A 110 4.63 12.14 -25.41
N ILE A 111 4.02 11.84 -24.26
CA ILE A 111 4.75 11.49 -23.04
C ILE A 111 4.71 9.98 -22.86
N GLN A 112 5.89 9.38 -22.81
CA GLN A 112 6.07 7.97 -22.50
C GLN A 112 6.36 7.80 -21.01
N SER A 113 5.65 6.87 -20.36
CA SER A 113 5.93 6.54 -18.97
C SER A 113 7.26 5.78 -18.92
N PRO A 114 8.27 6.28 -18.18
CA PRO A 114 9.53 5.56 -18.04
C PRO A 114 9.38 4.36 -17.09
N PHE A 115 8.40 4.39 -16.20
CA PHE A 115 8.24 3.39 -15.14
C PHE A 115 7.66 2.10 -15.68
N ARG A 116 8.38 1.01 -15.43
CA ARG A 116 7.99 -0.35 -15.81
C ARG A 116 7.59 -1.14 -14.58
N GLN A 117 6.28 -1.32 -14.40
CA GLN A 117 5.76 -2.03 -13.25
C GLN A 117 4.38 -2.65 -13.49
N GLU A 118 4.15 -3.79 -12.85
CA GLU A 118 2.85 -4.40 -12.67
C GLU A 118 2.49 -4.45 -11.18
N VAL A 119 1.20 -4.32 -10.90
CA VAL A 119 0.68 -4.30 -9.53
C VAL A 119 -0.48 -5.25 -9.40
N VAL A 120 -0.37 -6.18 -8.45
CA VAL A 120 -1.47 -7.07 -8.05
C VAL A 120 -1.92 -6.72 -6.63
N SER A 121 -3.22 -6.51 -6.41
CA SER A 121 -3.80 -6.39 -5.07
C SER A 121 -4.45 -7.68 -4.61
N LEU A 122 -4.24 -8.05 -3.34
CA LEU A 122 -5.05 -9.03 -2.62
C LEU A 122 -6.07 -8.25 -1.79
N ARG A 123 -7.35 -8.32 -2.16
CA ARG A 123 -8.45 -7.53 -1.55
C ARG A 123 -9.11 -8.20 -0.34
N GLY A 124 -8.53 -9.31 0.12
CA GLY A 124 -8.94 -10.00 1.34
C GLY A 124 -7.88 -11.00 1.77
N VAL A 125 -8.05 -11.54 2.98
CA VAL A 125 -7.18 -12.59 3.52
C VAL A 125 -7.77 -13.95 3.13
N VAL A 126 -7.10 -14.64 2.21
CA VAL A 126 -7.35 -16.06 1.93
C VAL A 126 -6.25 -16.86 2.61
N PRO A 127 -6.52 -17.61 3.70
CA PRO A 127 -5.45 -18.31 4.41
C PRO A 127 -4.80 -19.40 3.54
N GLY A 128 -3.47 -19.50 3.62
CA GLY A 128 -2.68 -20.48 2.89
C GLY A 128 -1.56 -19.88 2.04
N GLU A 129 -0.93 -20.73 1.23
CA GLU A 129 0.21 -20.35 0.40
C GLU A 129 -0.21 -19.53 -0.83
N HIS A 130 0.41 -18.37 -0.99
CA HIS A 130 0.42 -17.60 -2.22
C HIS A 130 1.77 -17.73 -2.91
N VAL A 131 1.75 -17.69 -4.24
CA VAL A 131 2.95 -17.85 -5.07
C VAL A 131 2.98 -16.69 -6.06
N VAL A 132 4.11 -16.00 -6.12
CA VAL A 132 4.37 -14.92 -7.07
C VAL A 132 5.51 -15.34 -7.99
N ASN A 133 5.20 -15.44 -9.27
CA ASN A 133 6.17 -15.66 -10.32
C ASN A 133 6.25 -14.43 -11.24
N VAL A 134 7.39 -14.29 -11.87
CA VAL A 134 7.64 -13.31 -12.94
C VAL A 134 8.08 -14.06 -14.19
N GLN A 135 7.62 -13.60 -15.35
CA GLN A 135 7.89 -14.21 -16.64
C GLN A 135 8.44 -13.18 -17.62
N TYR A 136 9.48 -13.57 -18.36
CA TYR A 136 9.98 -12.77 -19.47
C TYR A 136 9.12 -13.02 -20.71
N TYR A 137 7.99 -12.35 -20.81
CA TYR A 137 6.99 -12.64 -21.83
C TYR A 137 7.45 -12.25 -23.23
N GLN A 138 7.95 -11.03 -23.40
CA GLN A 138 8.47 -10.53 -24.68
C GLN A 138 9.80 -9.80 -24.47
N SER A 139 10.80 -10.19 -25.27
CA SER A 139 12.10 -9.53 -25.33
C SER A 139 12.24 -8.76 -26.64
N ASN A 140 12.70 -7.51 -26.55
CA ASN A 140 12.94 -6.62 -27.68
C ASN A 140 14.42 -6.24 -27.84
N ASP A 141 15.26 -6.46 -26.82
CA ASP A 141 16.71 -6.22 -26.88
C ASP A 141 17.59 -7.47 -26.64
N GLY A 142 16.98 -8.60 -26.24
CA GLY A 142 17.66 -9.86 -25.95
C GLY A 142 18.49 -9.87 -24.66
N GLN A 143 18.37 -8.88 -23.79
CA GLN A 143 19.19 -8.75 -22.60
C GLN A 143 18.53 -9.39 -21.37
N PRO A 144 19.32 -9.88 -20.39
CA PRO A 144 18.76 -10.32 -19.12
C PRO A 144 18.13 -9.17 -18.33
N VAL A 145 16.92 -9.38 -17.81
CA VAL A 145 16.16 -8.37 -17.09
C VAL A 145 16.16 -8.66 -15.57
N PRO A 146 16.68 -7.75 -14.73
CA PRO A 146 16.51 -7.84 -13.28
C PRO A 146 15.11 -7.34 -12.90
N VAL A 147 14.29 -8.21 -12.32
CA VAL A 147 12.92 -7.92 -11.88
C VAL A 147 12.88 -7.87 -10.36
N THR A 148 12.43 -6.75 -9.81
CA THR A 148 12.27 -6.54 -8.37
C THR A 148 10.82 -6.79 -7.98
N VAL A 149 10.62 -7.63 -6.97
CA VAL A 149 9.30 -7.97 -6.42
C VAL A 149 9.23 -7.53 -4.97
N THR A 150 8.18 -6.77 -4.64
CA THR A 150 7.88 -6.33 -3.28
C THR A 150 6.48 -6.76 -2.89
N VAL A 151 6.34 -7.41 -1.74
CA VAL A 151 5.04 -7.72 -1.13
C VAL A 151 4.84 -6.81 0.07
N ILE A 152 3.78 -6.01 0.03
CA ILE A 152 3.49 -4.97 1.02
C ILE A 152 2.14 -5.27 1.65
N LYS A 153 2.11 -5.49 2.96
CA LYS A 153 0.86 -5.45 3.72
C LYS A 153 0.45 -3.99 3.86
N VAL A 154 -0.77 -3.60 3.51
CA VAL A 154 -1.19 -2.19 3.51
C VAL A 154 -2.19 -1.86 4.62
N ASN A 155 -2.86 -2.87 5.19
CA ASN A 155 -3.85 -2.72 6.26
C ASN A 155 -3.39 -3.47 7.53
N PRO A 156 -3.34 -2.85 8.72
CA PRO A 156 -3.70 -1.46 9.05
C PRO A 156 -2.60 -0.43 8.78
N ARG A 157 -1.38 -0.86 8.45
CA ARG A 157 -0.25 0.00 8.10
C ARG A 157 0.59 -0.66 7.02
N ALA A 158 1.30 0.16 6.24
CA ALA A 158 2.26 -0.32 5.25
C ALA A 158 3.42 -1.04 5.95
N ASP A 159 3.62 -2.31 5.62
CA ASP A 159 4.73 -3.15 6.11
C ASP A 159 5.26 -4.02 4.96
N VAL A 160 6.58 -4.05 4.79
CA VAL A 160 7.22 -4.81 3.72
C VAL A 160 7.44 -6.24 4.20
N VAL A 161 6.66 -7.15 3.64
CA VAL A 161 6.74 -8.59 3.96
C VAL A 161 7.86 -9.26 3.19
N PHE A 162 8.10 -8.83 1.96
CA PHE A 162 9.14 -9.36 1.10
C PHE A 162 9.67 -8.27 0.17
N TYR A 163 10.98 -8.31 -0.05
CA TYR A 163 11.67 -7.53 -1.07
C TYR A 163 12.78 -8.41 -1.66
N GLY A 164 12.78 -8.60 -2.97
CA GLY A 164 13.79 -9.41 -3.64
C GLY A 164 13.88 -9.13 -5.13
N THR A 165 15.03 -9.46 -5.71
CA THR A 165 15.27 -9.31 -7.15
C THR A 165 15.55 -10.68 -7.77
N VAL A 166 14.91 -10.94 -8.90
CA VAL A 166 15.06 -12.14 -9.71
C VAL A 166 15.58 -11.73 -11.08
N LYS A 167 16.57 -12.45 -11.61
CA LYS A 167 17.10 -12.17 -12.94
C LYS A 167 16.52 -13.14 -13.95
N LEU A 168 15.77 -12.62 -14.92
CA LEU A 168 15.26 -13.39 -16.06
C LEU A 168 16.28 -13.29 -17.20
N ALA A 169 16.75 -14.43 -17.70
CA ALA A 169 17.87 -14.42 -18.65
C ALA A 169 17.41 -14.27 -20.09
N ARG A 170 16.27 -14.87 -20.45
CA ARG A 170 15.79 -14.94 -21.84
C ARG A 170 14.26 -14.97 -21.88
N LYS A 171 13.71 -14.61 -23.05
CA LYS A 171 12.28 -14.76 -23.34
C LYS A 171 11.80 -16.18 -23.03
N GLY A 172 10.66 -16.27 -22.34
CA GLY A 172 10.03 -17.52 -21.92
C GLY A 172 10.51 -18.03 -20.56
N ASP A 173 11.55 -17.44 -19.97
CA ASP A 173 11.96 -17.77 -18.61
C ASP A 173 10.86 -17.37 -17.62
N GLU A 174 10.59 -18.27 -16.68
CA GLU A 174 9.75 -18.04 -15.51
C GLU A 174 10.58 -18.29 -14.26
N ALA A 175 10.39 -17.45 -13.26
CA ALA A 175 11.01 -17.64 -11.98
C ALA A 175 10.06 -17.29 -10.83
N THR A 176 10.11 -18.11 -9.78
CA THR A 176 9.39 -17.84 -8.53
C THR A 176 10.14 -16.78 -7.74
N ALA A 177 9.50 -15.63 -7.58
CA ALA A 177 10.05 -14.52 -6.81
C ALA A 177 9.84 -14.73 -5.31
N VAL A 178 8.62 -15.13 -4.91
CA VAL A 178 8.31 -15.40 -3.51
C VAL A 178 7.12 -16.35 -3.37
N ARG A 179 7.20 -17.19 -2.35
CA ARG A 179 6.10 -17.95 -1.78
C ARG A 179 5.93 -17.50 -0.34
N PHE A 180 4.70 -17.22 0.05
CA PHE A 180 4.40 -16.79 1.40
C PHE A 180 3.05 -17.34 1.83
N THR A 181 2.88 -17.62 3.12
CA THR A 181 1.62 -18.14 3.66
C THR A 181 0.92 -17.03 4.44
N LEU A 182 -0.34 -16.75 4.09
CA LEU A 182 -1.20 -15.91 4.91
C LEU A 182 -1.89 -16.76 5.98
N LEU A 183 -1.86 -16.28 7.22
CA LEU A 183 -2.62 -16.86 8.33
C LEU A 183 -4.04 -16.25 8.39
N PRO A 184 -5.00 -16.87 9.11
CA PRO A 184 -6.37 -16.35 9.23
C PRO A 184 -6.48 -14.94 9.81
N ASP A 185 -5.50 -14.51 10.62
CA ASP A 185 -5.41 -13.16 11.16
C ASP A 185 -4.77 -12.14 10.18
N GLY A 186 -4.43 -12.60 8.97
CA GLY A 186 -3.76 -11.82 7.95
C GLY A 186 -2.29 -11.54 8.25
N SER A 187 -1.64 -12.26 9.16
CA SER A 187 -0.17 -12.24 9.30
C SER A 187 0.50 -13.16 8.27
N VAL A 188 1.79 -12.94 8.02
CA VAL A 188 2.55 -13.71 7.02
C VAL A 188 3.55 -14.64 7.72
N THR A 189 3.64 -15.87 7.21
CA THR A 189 4.65 -16.86 7.61
C THR A 189 5.20 -17.58 6.37
N ASN A 190 6.22 -18.43 6.56
CA ASN A 190 6.81 -19.29 5.53
C ASN A 190 7.23 -18.54 4.26
N VAL A 191 7.86 -17.36 4.40
CA VAL A 191 8.39 -16.60 3.27
C VAL A 191 9.63 -17.31 2.73
N ASN A 192 9.57 -17.75 1.48
CA ASN A 192 10.66 -18.48 0.81
C ASN A 192 10.65 -18.25 -0.70
N THR A 193 11.69 -18.70 -1.39
CA THR A 193 11.87 -18.54 -2.84
C THR A 193 11.96 -19.88 -3.56
N LEU A 194 11.38 -20.94 -2.98
CA LEU A 194 11.43 -22.28 -3.57
C LEU A 194 10.72 -22.31 -4.93
N PRO A 195 11.33 -22.86 -5.99
CA PRO A 195 10.72 -22.87 -7.31
C PRO A 195 9.36 -23.57 -7.37
N LYS A 196 8.40 -22.96 -8.05
CA LYS A 196 7.09 -23.53 -8.41
C LYS A 196 6.61 -22.89 -9.70
N SER A 197 6.50 -23.65 -10.79
CA SER A 197 5.98 -23.14 -12.07
C SER A 197 4.47 -22.91 -11.97
N LEU A 198 4.01 -21.75 -12.43
CA LEU A 198 2.60 -21.37 -12.57
C LEU A 198 2.18 -21.35 -14.05
N MET A 199 3.13 -21.25 -14.97
CA MET A 199 2.88 -21.42 -16.40
C MET A 199 2.46 -22.87 -16.68
N GLN A 200 1.19 -23.06 -17.06
CA GLN A 200 0.79 -24.31 -17.71
C GLN A 200 1.40 -24.32 -19.11
N ARG A 201 2.26 -25.31 -19.40
CA ARG A 201 2.65 -25.60 -20.79
C ARG A 201 1.37 -25.84 -21.57
N GLN A 202 1.02 -24.93 -22.48
CA GLN A 202 0.01 -25.25 -23.48
C GLN A 202 0.56 -26.44 -24.29
N PRO A 203 -0.24 -27.52 -24.45
CA PRO A 203 0.17 -28.67 -25.25
C PRO A 203 0.47 -28.29 -26.70
#